data_AF-A0A945ML13-F1
#
_entry.id   AF-A0A945ML13-F1
#
_cell.length_a   1.000
_cell.length_b   1.000
_cell.length_c   1.000
_cell.angle_alpha   90.00
_cell.angle_beta   90.00
_cell.angle_gamma   90.00
#
_symmetry.space_group_name_H-M   'P 1'
#
loop_
_entity.id
_entity.type
_entity.pdbx_description
1 polymer ?
#
loop_
_entity_poly.entity_id
_entity_poly.type
_entity_poly.pdbx_seq_one_letter_code
_entity_poly.pdbx_strand_id
1 'polypeptide(L)'
;MAIEKPTFKLLEKKGNIEIRVYDPMIIAKTVVEESYDSALSKGFRRIASYIFGGNDKEMNISMTAPVISKKSIKNPSLYEISFVMPKKYRLEDLPKPSYSSVRLEKTNLGKVICIKFGGWATEKNVKRYQNDLIKSINERGLESNGDFLVAQYNSPWAIPPFRKNEILIQIK
;
A
#
# COMPACT_ATOMS: atom_id res chain seq x y z
N MET A 1 20.85 -1.48 5.27
CA MET A 1 19.96 -2.65 5.38
C MET A 1 18.78 -2.43 4.44
N ALA A 2 18.50 -3.35 3.50
CA ALA A 2 17.40 -3.18 2.56
C ALA A 2 16.06 -3.42 3.29
N ILE A 3 15.09 -2.52 3.12
CA ILE A 3 13.74 -2.70 3.66
C ILE A 3 13.04 -3.80 2.85
N GLU A 4 12.46 -4.79 3.54
CA GLU A 4 11.75 -5.91 2.93
C GLU A 4 10.55 -5.42 2.10
N LYS A 5 10.27 -6.10 0.98
CA LYS A 5 9.17 -5.78 0.07
C LYS A 5 8.33 -7.01 -0.27
N PRO A 6 7.04 -6.84 -0.61
CA PRO A 6 6.23 -7.95 -1.08
C PRO A 6 6.84 -8.53 -2.37
N THR A 7 6.82 -9.85 -2.48
CA THR A 7 7.31 -10.55 -3.67
C THR A 7 6.24 -10.58 -4.74
N PHE A 8 6.68 -10.42 -5.98
CA PHE A 8 5.83 -10.51 -7.14
C PHE A 8 6.61 -11.11 -8.31
N LYS A 9 5.88 -11.73 -9.25
CA LYS A 9 6.38 -12.09 -10.57
C LYS A 9 6.02 -10.99 -11.57
N LEU A 10 7.03 -10.40 -12.20
CA LEU A 10 6.82 -9.45 -13.30
C LEU A 10 6.34 -10.20 -14.54
N LEU A 11 5.23 -9.76 -15.14
CA LEU A 11 4.67 -10.33 -16.37
C LEU A 11 4.99 -9.45 -17.58
N GLU A 12 4.85 -8.13 -17.44
CA GLU A 12 5.12 -7.18 -18.51
C GLU A 12 5.69 -5.88 -17.93
N LYS A 13 6.57 -5.22 -18.69
CA LYS A 13 7.03 -3.87 -18.39
C LYS A 13 7.11 -3.02 -19.67
N LYS A 14 6.48 -1.85 -19.64
CA LYS A 14 6.58 -0.84 -20.70
C LYS A 14 6.75 0.55 -20.06
N GLY A 15 7.95 1.12 -20.22
CA GLY A 15 8.29 2.38 -19.56
C GLY A 15 8.18 2.28 -18.04
N ASN A 16 7.34 3.13 -17.45
CA ASN A 16 7.06 3.16 -16.01
C ASN A 16 5.83 2.32 -15.60
N ILE A 17 5.19 1.61 -16.54
CA ILE A 17 4.05 0.73 -16.28
C ILE A 17 4.50 -0.73 -16.25
N GLU A 18 4.02 -1.47 -15.26
CA GLU A 18 4.30 -2.89 -15.07
C GLU A 18 2.99 -3.65 -14.84
N ILE A 19 2.92 -4.87 -15.38
CA ILE A 19 1.93 -5.88 -15.00
C ILE A 19 2.67 -6.94 -14.20
N ARG A 20 2.18 -7.27 -13.01
CA ARG A 20 2.82 -8.23 -12.11
C ARG A 20 1.79 -8.99 -11.29
N VAL A 21 2.19 -10.16 -10.80
CA VAL A 21 1.37 -10.99 -9.91
C VAL A 21 2.03 -11.05 -8.56
N TYR A 22 1.31 -10.64 -7.51
CA TYR A 22 1.79 -10.70 -6.14
C TYR A 22 1.55 -12.07 -5.51
N ASP A 23 2.48 -12.48 -4.66
CA ASP A 23 2.22 -13.56 -3.71
C ASP A 23 1.23 -13.10 -2.63
N PRO A 24 0.45 -14.00 -2.02
CA PRO A 24 -0.31 -13.69 -0.81
C PRO A 24 0.60 -13.11 0.28
N MET A 25 0.08 -12.14 1.03
CA MET A 25 0.81 -11.46 2.09
C MET A 25 -0.09 -11.20 3.29
N ILE A 26 0.50 -10.95 4.46
CA ILE A 26 -0.23 -10.49 5.64
C ILE A 26 -0.09 -8.98 5.72
N ILE A 27 -1.19 -8.28 6.00
CA ILE A 27 -1.19 -6.85 6.25
C ILE A 27 -1.74 -6.53 7.64
N ALA A 28 -1.20 -5.46 8.24
CA ALA A 28 -1.88 -4.72 9.29
C ALA A 28 -2.56 -3.52 8.63
N LYS A 29 -3.86 -3.35 8.86
CA LYS A 29 -4.65 -2.26 8.28
C LYS A 29 -5.46 -1.49 9.31
N THR A 30 -5.71 -0.22 9.02
CA THR A 30 -6.64 0.66 9.74
C THR A 30 -7.45 1.46 8.74
N VAL A 31 -8.68 1.81 9.10
CA VAL A 31 -9.52 2.74 8.34
C VAL A 31 -9.60 4.07 9.07
N VAL A 32 -9.55 5.17 8.33
CA VAL A 32 -9.65 6.53 8.82
C VAL A 32 -10.62 7.32 7.94
N GLU A 33 -11.53 8.06 8.57
CA GLU A 33 -12.49 8.93 7.90
C GLU A 33 -12.10 10.40 8.10
N GLU A 34 -11.17 10.89 7.29
CA GLU A 34 -10.66 12.27 7.36
C GLU A 34 -10.25 12.75 5.95
N SER A 35 -9.71 13.96 5.84
CA SER A 35 -9.06 14.43 4.60
C SER A 35 -7.87 13.54 4.22
N TYR A 36 -7.47 13.57 2.95
CA TYR A 36 -6.40 12.72 2.41
C TYR A 36 -5.13 12.74 3.28
N ASP A 37 -4.56 13.92 3.53
CA ASP A 37 -3.30 14.05 4.26
C ASP A 37 -3.44 13.62 5.73
N SER A 38 -4.52 14.02 6.39
CA SER A 38 -4.78 13.67 7.80
C SER A 38 -5.02 12.17 7.96
N ALA A 39 -5.77 11.56 7.04
CA ALA A 39 -6.04 10.13 7.04
C ALA A 39 -4.76 9.30 6.86
N LEU A 40 -3.88 9.68 5.93
CA LEU A 40 -2.60 9.03 5.74
C LEU A 40 -1.70 9.14 6.96
N SER A 41 -1.58 10.35 7.54
CA SER A 41 -0.74 10.61 8.71
C SER A 41 -1.25 9.84 9.95
N LYS A 42 -2.56 9.93 10.23
CA LYS A 42 -3.19 9.25 11.36
C LYS A 42 -3.18 7.73 11.20
N GLY A 43 -3.49 7.25 10.00
CA GLY A 43 -3.45 5.82 9.67
C GLY A 43 -2.04 5.25 9.83
N PHE A 44 -1.03 5.93 9.27
CA PHE A 44 0.36 5.55 9.44
C PHE A 44 0.79 5.53 10.92
N ARG A 45 0.40 6.53 11.72
CA ARG A 45 0.72 6.57 13.16
C ARG A 45 0.15 5.36 13.92
N ARG A 46 -1.10 4.95 13.62
CA ARG A 46 -1.72 3.77 14.25
C ARG A 46 -0.96 2.49 13.91
N ILE A 47 -0.59 2.33 12.64
CA ILE A 47 0.19 1.18 12.18
C ILE A 47 1.61 1.22 12.77
N ALA A 48 2.26 2.39 12.78
CA ALA A 48 3.58 2.59 13.35
C ALA A 48 3.60 2.23 14.84
N SER A 49 2.59 2.69 15.59
CA SER A 49 2.42 2.31 16.99
C SER A 49 2.37 0.79 17.13
N TYR A 50 1.54 0.10 16.33
CA TYR A 50 1.46 -1.36 16.36
C TYR A 50 2.81 -2.06 16.12
N ILE A 51 3.57 -1.66 15.10
CA ILE A 51 4.85 -2.31 14.76
C ILE A 51 5.99 -1.95 15.72
N PHE A 52 5.89 -0.86 16.48
CA PHE A 52 6.90 -0.40 17.43
C PHE A 52 6.48 -0.64 18.89
N GLY A 53 5.83 -1.77 19.18
CA GLY A 53 5.51 -2.20 20.54
C GLY A 53 4.13 -1.80 21.06
N GLY A 54 3.31 -1.08 20.28
CA GLY A 54 1.89 -0.80 20.56
C GLY A 54 0.99 -2.03 20.32
N ASN A 55 1.34 -3.14 20.93
CA ASN A 55 0.66 -4.43 20.83
C ASN A 55 0.78 -5.18 22.17
N ASP A 56 -0.02 -6.23 22.35
CA ASP A 56 -0.15 -6.96 23.62
C ASP A 56 1.12 -7.68 24.11
N LYS A 57 2.16 -7.77 23.28
CA LYS A 57 3.45 -8.38 23.62
C LYS A 57 4.61 -7.38 23.64
N GLU A 58 4.33 -6.09 23.47
CA GLU A 58 5.36 -5.04 23.31
C GLU A 58 6.40 -5.38 22.22
N MET A 59 5.99 -6.19 21.23
CA MET A 59 6.90 -6.74 20.23
C MET A 59 7.24 -5.66 19.19
N ASN A 60 8.53 -5.53 18.90
CA ASN A 60 9.02 -4.73 17.78
C ASN A 60 9.04 -5.56 16.48
N ILE A 61 8.26 -5.12 15.50
CA ILE A 61 8.13 -5.72 14.18
C ILE A 61 8.98 -4.91 13.20
N SER A 62 9.84 -5.58 12.44
CA SER A 62 10.71 -4.94 11.46
C SER A 62 9.91 -4.18 10.39
N MET A 63 10.38 -2.98 10.03
CA MET A 63 9.78 -2.18 8.97
C MET A 63 9.88 -2.89 7.59
N THR A 64 8.85 -2.72 6.78
CA THR A 64 8.76 -3.14 5.38
C THR A 64 8.34 -1.95 4.52
N ALA A 65 8.43 -2.12 3.20
CA ALA A 65 7.92 -1.17 2.22
C ALA A 65 7.16 -1.95 1.14
N PRO A 66 6.09 -1.40 0.56
CA PRO A 66 5.56 -0.06 0.77
C PRO A 66 4.57 0.03 1.94
N VAL A 67 4.29 1.26 2.39
CA VAL A 67 3.01 1.57 3.04
C VAL A 67 1.98 1.75 1.92
N ILE A 68 0.86 1.05 2.02
CA ILE A 68 -0.21 1.05 1.03
C ILE A 68 -1.38 1.85 1.58
N SER A 69 -1.94 2.75 0.77
CA SER A 69 -3.20 3.41 1.09
C SER A 69 -4.22 3.22 -0.01
N LYS A 70 -5.48 3.07 0.35
CA LYS A 70 -6.60 2.85 -0.55
C LYS A 70 -7.72 3.82 -0.19
N LYS A 71 -8.29 4.49 -1.20
CA LYS A 71 -9.51 5.27 -1.06
C LYS A 71 -10.69 4.42 -1.51
N SER A 72 -11.68 4.21 -0.65
CA SER A 72 -12.85 3.42 -1.00
C SER A 72 -13.69 4.12 -2.07
N ILE A 73 -14.00 3.43 -3.17
CA ILE A 73 -14.93 3.94 -4.19
C ILE A 73 -16.34 4.07 -3.60
N LYS A 74 -16.75 3.14 -2.73
CA LYS A 74 -18.09 3.12 -2.12
C LYS A 74 -18.29 4.24 -1.09
N ASN A 75 -17.22 4.59 -0.36
CA ASN A 75 -17.26 5.70 0.59
C ASN A 75 -15.97 6.54 0.47
N PRO A 76 -16.00 7.63 -0.34
CA PRO A 76 -14.83 8.46 -0.59
C PRO A 76 -14.25 9.20 0.62
N SER A 77 -14.96 9.26 1.76
CA SER A 77 -14.39 9.80 3.01
C SER A 77 -13.47 8.79 3.72
N LEU A 78 -13.55 7.50 3.37
CA LEU A 78 -12.79 6.43 4.01
C LEU A 78 -11.50 6.11 3.28
N TYR A 79 -10.41 6.20 4.03
CA TYR A 79 -9.09 5.75 3.63
C TYR A 79 -8.66 4.55 4.47
N GLU A 80 -8.25 3.49 3.79
CA GLU A 80 -7.58 2.35 4.42
C GLU A 80 -6.07 2.52 4.28
N ILE A 81 -5.35 2.42 5.39
CA ILE A 81 -3.88 2.45 5.42
C ILE A 81 -3.43 1.07 5.89
N SER A 82 -2.53 0.48 5.11
CA SER A 82 -2.06 -0.89 5.26
C SER A 82 -0.55 -0.97 5.19
N PHE A 83 0.03 -1.84 6.01
CA PHE A 83 1.45 -2.13 6.03
C PHE A 83 1.66 -3.63 5.95
N VAL A 84 2.61 -4.04 5.11
CA VAL A 84 2.87 -5.44 4.83
C VAL A 84 3.73 -6.03 5.94
N MET A 85 3.31 -7.13 6.55
CA MET A 85 4.10 -7.80 7.57
C MET A 85 5.32 -8.50 6.96
N PRO A 86 6.47 -8.54 7.66
CA PRO A 86 7.62 -9.34 7.25
C PRO A 86 7.23 -10.80 7.02
N LYS A 87 7.76 -11.41 5.94
CA LYS A 87 7.43 -12.78 5.51
C LYS A 87 7.74 -13.87 6.53
N LYS A 88 8.62 -13.59 7.50
CA LYS A 88 8.97 -14.53 8.57
C LYS A 88 7.81 -14.83 9.52
N TYR A 89 6.78 -13.97 9.56
CA TYR A 89 5.64 -14.13 10.45
C TYR A 89 4.51 -14.90 9.77
N ARG A 90 3.89 -15.82 10.51
CA ARG A 90 2.53 -16.27 10.21
C ARG A 90 1.52 -15.40 10.95
N LEU A 91 0.25 -15.48 10.57
CA LEU A 91 -0.79 -14.63 11.15
C LEU A 91 -0.94 -14.88 12.66
N GLU A 92 -0.74 -16.13 13.08
CA GLU A 92 -0.89 -16.59 14.45
C GLU A 92 0.28 -16.17 15.36
N ASP A 93 1.42 -15.83 14.75
CA ASP A 93 2.63 -15.41 15.48
C ASP A 93 2.58 -13.91 15.84
N LEU A 94 1.74 -13.14 15.12
CA LEU A 94 1.64 -11.70 15.27
C LEU A 94 0.88 -11.31 16.56
N PRO A 95 1.36 -10.29 17.29
CA PRO A 95 0.71 -9.82 18.51
C PRO A 95 -0.62 -9.11 18.20
N LYS A 96 -1.52 -9.04 19.18
CA LYS A 96 -2.78 -8.31 19.02
C LYS A 96 -2.51 -6.80 19.11
N PRO A 97 -3.03 -5.98 18.18
CA PRO A 97 -2.85 -4.53 18.26
C PRO A 97 -3.54 -3.93 19.49
N SER A 98 -2.90 -2.94 20.13
CA SER A 98 -3.52 -2.20 21.23
C SER A 98 -4.69 -1.32 20.75
N TYR A 99 -4.63 -0.84 19.50
CA TYR A 99 -5.74 -0.14 18.87
C TYR A 99 -6.72 -1.14 18.24
N SER A 100 -7.97 -1.16 18.70
CA SER A 100 -9.06 -1.94 18.08
C SER A 100 -9.35 -1.57 16.62
N SER A 101 -8.90 -0.38 16.19
CA SER A 101 -8.98 0.09 14.80
C SER A 101 -7.95 -0.56 13.86
N VAL A 102 -6.93 -1.23 14.40
CA VAL A 102 -5.93 -1.96 13.62
C VAL A 102 -6.34 -3.43 13.56
N ARG A 103 -6.34 -3.99 12.35
CA ARG A 103 -6.70 -5.40 12.08
C ARG A 103 -5.62 -6.07 11.25
N LEU A 104 -5.37 -7.33 11.53
CA LEU A 104 -4.46 -8.18 10.76
C LEU A 104 -5.27 -9.09 9.84
N GLU A 105 -4.86 -9.22 8.59
CA GLU A 105 -5.48 -10.16 7.66
C GLU A 105 -4.51 -10.64 6.59
N LYS A 106 -4.81 -11.82 6.03
CA LYS A 106 -4.19 -12.29 4.78
C LYS A 106 -4.87 -11.61 3.61
N THR A 107 -4.10 -11.11 2.67
CA THR A 107 -4.58 -10.49 1.44
C THR A 107 -3.82 -11.04 0.24
N ASN A 108 -4.47 -11.04 -0.91
CA ASN A 108 -3.85 -11.38 -2.18
C ASN A 108 -4.25 -10.34 -3.23
N LEU A 109 -3.29 -9.53 -3.67
CA LEU A 109 -3.51 -8.57 -4.75
C LEU A 109 -3.62 -9.26 -6.10
N GLY A 110 -3.14 -10.50 -6.23
CA GLY A 110 -3.14 -11.25 -7.47
C GLY A 110 -2.43 -10.49 -8.59
N LYS A 111 -3.01 -10.52 -9.78
CA LYS A 111 -2.54 -9.81 -10.96
C LYS A 111 -2.94 -8.33 -10.88
N VAL A 112 -1.96 -7.45 -10.97
CA VAL A 112 -2.15 -6.00 -10.96
C VAL A 112 -1.44 -5.36 -12.13
N ILE A 113 -1.97 -4.23 -12.57
CA ILE A 113 -1.22 -3.25 -13.35
C ILE A 113 -0.83 -2.10 -12.43
N CYS A 114 0.40 -1.59 -12.57
CA CYS A 114 0.88 -0.47 -11.78
C CYS A 114 1.68 0.53 -12.61
N ILE A 115 1.63 1.80 -12.21
CA ILE A 115 2.45 2.89 -12.76
C ILE A 115 3.36 3.46 -11.67
N LYS A 116 4.66 3.58 -12.00
CA LYS A 116 5.68 4.16 -11.14
C LYS A 116 5.79 5.66 -11.34
N PHE A 117 5.93 6.40 -10.24
CA PHE A 117 6.16 7.83 -10.28
C PHE A 117 7.04 8.34 -9.13
N GLY A 118 7.71 9.46 -9.39
CA GLY A 118 8.56 10.16 -8.44
C GLY A 118 7.84 11.29 -7.69
N GLY A 119 8.53 11.91 -6.72
CA GLY A 119 8.01 13.06 -5.99
C GLY A 119 7.09 12.71 -4.82
N TRP A 120 6.32 13.69 -4.36
CA TRP A 120 5.34 13.51 -3.30
C TRP A 120 4.05 12.89 -3.83
N ALA A 121 3.53 11.89 -3.13
CA ALA A 121 2.22 11.30 -3.38
C ALA A 121 1.11 12.21 -2.81
N THR A 122 1.04 13.46 -3.29
CA THR A 122 -0.07 14.36 -2.97
C THR A 122 -1.34 13.88 -3.66
N GLU A 123 -2.52 14.26 -3.15
CA GLU A 123 -3.80 13.86 -3.77
C GLU A 123 -3.86 14.26 -5.26
N LYS A 124 -3.32 15.43 -5.62
CA LYS A 124 -3.21 15.90 -7.00
C LYS A 124 -2.37 14.96 -7.87
N ASN A 125 -1.18 14.58 -7.39
CA ASN A 125 -0.30 13.68 -8.13
C ASN A 125 -0.89 12.28 -8.24
N VAL A 126 -1.47 11.77 -7.16
CA VAL A 126 -2.17 10.47 -7.16
C VAL A 126 -3.27 10.45 -8.22
N LYS A 127 -4.15 11.46 -8.25
CA LYS A 127 -5.21 11.55 -9.26
C LYS A 127 -4.66 11.60 -10.69
N ARG A 128 -3.58 12.35 -10.91
CA ARG A 128 -2.92 12.41 -12.22
C ARG A 128 -2.47 11.01 -12.68
N TYR A 129 -1.71 10.29 -11.85
CA TYR A 129 -1.20 8.97 -12.22
C TYR A 129 -2.28 7.88 -12.25
N GLN A 130 -3.39 8.04 -11.50
CA GLN A 130 -4.58 7.21 -11.67
C GLN A 130 -5.16 7.36 -13.07
N ASN A 131 -5.32 8.60 -13.56
CA ASN A 131 -5.82 8.86 -14.91
C ASN A 131 -4.89 8.31 -15.99
N ASP A 132 -3.57 8.46 -15.82
CA ASP A 132 -2.58 7.90 -16.75
C ASP A 132 -2.65 6.35 -16.78
N LEU A 133 -2.86 5.72 -15.61
CA LEU A 133 -3.01 4.27 -15.52
C LEU A 133 -4.32 3.79 -16.17
N ILE A 134 -5.44 4.50 -15.96
CA ILE A 134 -6.73 4.22 -16.62
C ILE A 134 -6.58 4.30 -18.15
N LYS A 135 -5.90 5.33 -18.66
CA LYS A 135 -5.65 5.46 -20.10
C LYS A 135 -4.90 4.24 -20.63
N SER A 136 -3.85 3.79 -19.94
CA SER A 136 -3.11 2.60 -20.37
C SER A 136 -3.92 1.31 -20.28
N ILE A 137 -4.80 1.17 -19.28
CA ILE A 137 -5.72 0.03 -19.16
C ILE A 137 -6.65 -0.02 -20.38
N ASN A 138 -7.24 1.12 -20.75
CA ASN A 138 -8.15 1.21 -21.89
C ASN A 138 -7.45 0.94 -23.23
N GLU A 139 -6.25 1.51 -23.45
CA GLU A 139 -5.46 1.29 -24.67
C GLU A 139 -5.06 -0.18 -24.87
N ARG A 140 -4.94 -0.93 -23.78
CA ARG A 140 -4.57 -2.36 -23.79
C ARG A 140 -5.80 -3.29 -23.77
N GLY A 141 -7.02 -2.75 -23.70
CA GLY A 141 -8.24 -3.54 -23.57
C GLY A 141 -8.29 -4.39 -22.30
N LEU A 142 -7.66 -3.92 -21.21
CA LEU A 142 -7.64 -4.64 -19.92
C LEU A 142 -8.89 -4.32 -19.09
N GLU A 143 -9.38 -5.30 -18.36
CA GLU A 143 -10.43 -5.10 -17.36
C GLU A 143 -9.82 -4.94 -15.97
N SER A 144 -10.06 -3.79 -15.34
CA SER A 144 -9.64 -3.51 -13.97
C SER A 144 -10.78 -3.66 -12.97
N ASN A 145 -10.48 -4.21 -11.80
CA ASN A 145 -11.42 -4.37 -10.70
C ASN A 145 -10.92 -3.62 -9.46
N GLY A 146 -11.84 -2.98 -8.76
CA GLY A 146 -11.61 -2.49 -7.39
C GLY A 146 -11.01 -1.08 -7.29
N ASP A 147 -10.60 -0.75 -6.06
CA ASP A 147 -10.06 0.56 -5.72
C ASP A 147 -8.60 0.70 -6.17
N PHE A 148 -8.17 1.93 -6.44
CA PHE A 148 -6.75 2.22 -6.60
C PHE A 148 -6.00 2.11 -5.27
N LEU A 149 -4.83 1.48 -5.32
CA LEU A 149 -3.86 1.43 -4.24
C LEU A 149 -2.72 2.41 -4.53
N VAL A 150 -2.30 3.16 -3.53
CA VAL A 150 -1.11 4.01 -3.57
C VAL A 150 -0.06 3.36 -2.68
N ALA A 151 1.05 2.92 -3.27
CA ALA A 151 2.16 2.31 -2.56
C ALA A 151 3.33 3.31 -2.44
N GLN A 152 3.68 3.67 -1.21
CA GLN A 152 4.77 4.59 -0.90
C GLN A 152 5.94 3.80 -0.29
N TYR A 153 7.09 3.81 -0.96
CA TYR A 153 8.26 3.00 -0.57
C TYR A 153 9.27 3.75 0.29
N ASN A 154 8.99 5.01 0.59
CA ASN A 154 9.99 5.94 1.06
C ASN A 154 10.00 6.00 2.57
N SER A 155 11.20 5.96 3.14
CA SER A 155 11.43 6.43 4.50
C SER A 155 11.04 7.91 4.61
N PRO A 156 10.58 8.39 5.78
CA PRO A 156 10.32 9.81 6.02
C PRO A 156 11.47 10.73 5.59
N TRP A 157 12.71 10.25 5.63
CA TRP A 157 13.94 10.98 5.31
C TRP A 157 14.31 11.00 3.81
N ALA A 158 13.51 10.41 2.91
CA ALA A 158 13.82 10.34 1.48
C ALA A 158 13.62 11.69 0.76
N ILE A 159 14.66 12.15 0.04
CA ILE A 159 14.68 13.43 -0.71
C ILE A 159 13.69 13.38 -1.90
N PRO A 160 12.91 14.45 -2.18
CA PRO A 160 11.76 14.42 -3.09
C PRO A 160 11.91 13.78 -4.48
N PRO A 161 12.95 14.03 -5.30
CA PRO A 161 13.04 13.43 -6.63
C PRO A 161 13.37 11.93 -6.59
N PHE A 162 13.90 11.42 -5.48
CA PHE A 162 14.23 10.00 -5.29
C PHE A 162 13.14 9.21 -4.56
N ARG A 163 12.03 9.88 -4.21
CA ARG A 163 10.84 9.21 -3.68
C ARG A 163 10.27 8.28 -4.73
N LYS A 164 10.03 7.02 -4.37
CA LYS A 164 9.40 5.98 -5.19
C LYS A 164 7.99 5.75 -4.72
N ASN A 165 7.03 6.00 -5.60
CA ASN A 165 5.62 5.72 -5.37
C ASN A 165 5.06 4.94 -6.55
N GLU A 166 4.00 4.19 -6.31
CA GLU A 166 3.28 3.43 -7.33
C GLU A 166 1.78 3.59 -7.13
N ILE A 167 1.04 3.69 -8.23
CA ILE A 167 -0.41 3.43 -8.24
C ILE A 167 -0.61 2.01 -8.75
N LEU A 168 -1.44 1.22 -8.08
CA LEU A 168 -1.80 -0.13 -8.49
C LEU A 168 -3.31 -0.27 -8.59
N ILE A 169 -3.77 -1.12 -9.50
CA ILE A 169 -5.14 -1.60 -9.56
C ILE A 169 -5.14 -3.07 -9.99
N GLN A 170 -6.03 -3.86 -9.40
CA GLN A 170 -6.18 -5.26 -9.75
C GLN A 170 -6.81 -5.39 -11.13
N ILE A 171 -6.36 -6.37 -11.91
CA ILE A 171 -6.88 -6.65 -13.25
C ILE A 171 -7.26 -8.13 -13.37
N LYS A 172 -8.15 -8.44 -14.32
CA LYS A 172 -8.52 -9.82 -14.65
C LYS A 172 -7.45 -10.53 -15.49
#